data_AF-X6MGZ5-F1
#
_entry.id   AF-X6MGZ5-F1
#
_cell.length_a   1.000
_cell.length_b   1.000
_cell.length_c   1.000
_cell.angle_alpha   90.00
_cell.angle_beta   90.00
_cell.angle_gamma   90.00
#
_symmetry.space_group_name_H-M   'P 1'
#
loop_
_entity.id
_entity.type
_entity.pdbx_description
1 polymer ?
#
loop_
_entity_poly.entity_id
_entity_poly.type
_entity_poly.pdbx_seq_one_letter_code
_entity_poly.pdbx_strand_id
1 'polypeptide(L)'
;MAVLFHIPFICLFEHVECTGGAHRYVDEKILGFGHMYQYPTCQEYYATGSYDPEGILGSLTCAVLCFFGITMGRILRLYSTPKQRIGRWLLYSVIFGLTAGGLCENGGFIPVNKNLWSISFILCQASTGTIVFILFYLIIDVFKRWDGKPFHWLGMNSIIVYCGSEILGSSFPFAWKSGITTHAKLLSSNVIGCLMWTWVAYTLYSKKIFFNL
;
A
#
# COMPACT_ATOMS: atom_id res chain seq x y z
N MET A 1 10.42 -19.08 -9.80
CA MET A 1 11.19 -19.21 -8.55
C MET A 1 10.25 -18.93 -7.41
N ALA A 2 9.46 -19.96 -7.08
CA ALA A 2 8.48 -19.93 -6.01
C ALA A 2 9.26 -19.97 -4.69
N VAL A 3 9.21 -18.87 -3.94
CA VAL A 3 9.61 -18.90 -2.54
C VAL A 3 8.58 -19.78 -1.85
N LEU A 4 8.98 -21.04 -1.65
CA LEU A 4 8.43 -21.93 -0.64
C LEU A 4 8.41 -21.16 0.68
N PHE A 5 7.29 -20.49 0.93
CA PHE A 5 6.86 -20.14 2.26
C PHE A 5 6.49 -21.44 2.96
N HIS A 6 7.51 -22.25 3.30
CA HIS A 6 7.44 -23.01 4.53
C HIS A 6 7.30 -21.94 5.62
N ILE A 7 6.06 -21.73 6.07
CA ILE A 7 5.72 -20.93 7.23
C ILE A 7 5.73 -21.93 8.40
N PRO A 8 6.86 -22.18 9.09
CA PRO A 8 6.78 -22.83 10.37
C PRO A 8 6.30 -21.75 11.37
N PHE A 9 5.22 -22.07 12.07
CA PHE A 9 4.72 -21.41 13.28
C PHE A 9 4.02 -20.04 13.05
N ILE A 10 2.75 -19.81 13.34
CA ILE A 10 1.81 -20.47 14.26
C ILE A 10 0.37 -20.19 13.77
N CYS A 11 -0.33 -21.27 13.43
CA CYS A 11 -1.75 -21.39 13.73
C CYS A 11 -1.91 -21.12 15.22
N LEU A 12 -2.43 -19.97 15.62
CA LEU A 12 -2.61 -19.66 17.04
C LEU A 12 -3.59 -20.62 17.73
N PHE A 13 -4.35 -21.42 16.96
CA PHE A 13 -5.11 -22.56 17.45
C PHE A 13 -5.22 -23.59 16.32
N GLU A 14 -4.60 -24.76 16.51
CA GLU A 14 -5.11 -26.12 16.21
C GLU A 14 -6.13 -26.31 15.05
N HIS A 15 -5.96 -25.67 13.90
CA HIS A 15 -6.84 -25.86 12.74
C HIS A 15 -6.05 -26.16 11.47
N VAL A 16 -6.37 -27.30 10.86
CA VAL A 16 -5.68 -27.91 9.71
C VAL A 16 -5.92 -27.15 8.39
N GLU A 17 -6.79 -26.12 8.39
CA GLU A 17 -7.06 -25.22 7.26
C GLU A 17 -6.62 -23.76 7.52
N CYS A 18 -5.34 -23.59 7.86
CA CYS A 18 -4.76 -22.32 8.33
C CYS A 18 -4.52 -21.24 7.25
N THR A 19 -5.48 -21.03 6.35
CA THR A 19 -5.44 -19.83 5.52
C THR A 19 -6.05 -18.65 6.27
N GLY A 20 -5.28 -17.56 6.43
CA GLY A 20 -5.76 -16.33 7.05
C GLY A 20 -5.59 -16.27 8.58
N GLY A 21 -5.25 -17.38 9.25
CA GLY A 21 -4.89 -17.42 10.67
C GLY A 21 -5.88 -16.66 11.58
N ALA A 22 -5.33 -15.80 12.45
CA ALA A 22 -6.12 -14.98 13.38
C ALA A 22 -7.07 -13.98 12.67
N HIS A 23 -6.74 -13.51 11.47
CA HIS A 23 -7.62 -12.63 10.69
C HIS A 23 -8.91 -13.36 10.34
N ARG A 24 -8.80 -14.52 9.68
CA ARG A 24 -9.96 -15.36 9.33
C ARG A 24 -10.78 -15.73 10.57
N TYR A 25 -10.14 -16.16 11.66
CA TYR A 25 -10.85 -16.56 12.88
C TYR A 25 -11.70 -15.41 13.48
N VAL A 26 -11.12 -14.21 13.58
CA VAL A 26 -11.82 -13.04 14.14
C VAL A 26 -12.92 -12.55 13.19
N ASP A 27 -12.62 -12.46 11.91
CA ASP A 27 -13.56 -11.98 10.89
C ASP A 27 -14.73 -12.96 10.74
N GLU A 28 -14.49 -14.27 10.71
CA GLU A 28 -15.55 -15.30 10.68
C GLU A 28 -16.46 -15.22 11.90
N LYS A 29 -15.89 -14.99 13.09
CA LYS A 29 -16.66 -14.94 14.35
C LYS A 29 -17.53 -13.69 14.46
N ILE A 30 -17.09 -12.55 13.91
CA ILE A 30 -17.79 -11.28 14.04
C ILE A 30 -18.68 -10.99 12.82
N LEU A 31 -18.14 -11.16 11.61
CA LEU A 31 -18.82 -10.83 10.35
C LEU A 31 -19.62 -12.03 9.80
N GLY A 32 -19.26 -13.25 10.22
CA GLY A 32 -19.87 -14.48 9.73
C GLY A 32 -19.27 -14.97 8.41
N PHE A 33 -19.44 -16.27 8.14
CA PHE A 33 -18.89 -16.90 6.94
C PHE A 33 -19.39 -16.30 5.62
N GLY A 34 -20.65 -15.84 5.58
CA GLY A 34 -21.26 -15.26 4.39
C GLY A 34 -20.69 -13.90 3.95
N HIS A 35 -19.99 -13.19 4.84
CA HIS A 35 -19.37 -11.90 4.52
C HIS A 35 -17.94 -12.06 3.95
N MET A 36 -17.28 -13.18 4.25
CA MET A 36 -15.89 -13.38 3.82
C MET A 36 -15.79 -13.67 2.33
N TYR A 37 -14.70 -13.20 1.71
CA TYR A 37 -14.38 -13.54 0.33
C TYR A 37 -14.09 -15.03 0.21
N GLN A 38 -14.98 -15.72 -0.52
CA GLN A 38 -14.92 -17.17 -0.71
C GLN A 38 -13.86 -17.57 -1.74
N TYR A 39 -13.63 -16.71 -2.74
CA TYR A 39 -12.72 -16.97 -3.86
C TYR A 39 -11.68 -15.84 -4.02
N PRO A 40 -10.71 -15.71 -3.09
CA PRO A 40 -9.68 -14.69 -3.22
C PRO A 40 -8.79 -14.98 -4.43
N THR A 41 -8.34 -13.95 -5.14
CA THR A 41 -7.54 -14.08 -6.37
C THR A 41 -6.22 -14.84 -6.20
N CYS A 42 -5.69 -14.90 -4.98
CA CYS A 42 -4.48 -15.66 -4.67
C CYS A 42 -4.75 -17.16 -4.41
N GLN A 43 -6.00 -17.60 -4.35
CA GLN A 43 -6.39 -18.99 -4.11
C GLN A 43 -5.82 -19.94 -5.15
N GLU A 44 -5.89 -19.58 -6.43
CA GLU A 44 -5.38 -20.41 -7.53
C GLU A 44 -3.87 -20.64 -7.42
N TYR A 45 -3.13 -19.64 -6.96
CA TYR A 45 -1.67 -19.69 -6.90
C TYR A 45 -1.11 -20.25 -5.59
N TYR A 46 -1.82 -20.06 -4.48
CA TYR A 46 -1.33 -20.36 -3.13
C TYR A 46 -2.16 -21.41 -2.39
N ALA A 47 -3.18 -22.00 -3.03
CA ALA A 47 -4.10 -22.98 -2.43
C ALA A 47 -4.69 -22.51 -1.08
N THR A 48 -5.01 -21.21 -1.01
CA THR A 48 -5.52 -20.55 0.20
C THR A 48 -7.05 -20.69 0.30
N GLY A 49 -7.58 -20.98 1.49
CA GLY A 49 -9.02 -20.91 1.81
C GLY A 49 -9.61 -19.49 1.83
N SER A 50 -10.87 -19.37 2.26
CA SER A 50 -11.58 -18.09 2.35
C SER A 50 -10.95 -17.15 3.40
N TYR A 51 -10.70 -15.89 3.06
CA TYR A 51 -10.28 -14.87 4.02
C TYR A 51 -10.72 -13.49 3.52
N ASP A 52 -10.94 -12.55 4.44
CA ASP A 52 -11.35 -11.19 4.09
C ASP A 52 -10.14 -10.23 4.11
N PRO A 53 -9.70 -9.68 2.96
CA PRO A 53 -8.63 -8.67 2.93
C PRO A 53 -9.04 -7.33 3.57
N GLU A 54 -10.35 -7.07 3.68
CA GLU A 54 -10.93 -5.84 4.26
C GLU A 54 -11.61 -6.10 5.62
N GLY A 55 -11.31 -7.26 6.23
CA GLY A 55 -11.82 -7.63 7.54
C GLY A 55 -11.44 -6.64 8.66
N ILE A 56 -11.98 -6.87 9.85
CA ILE A 56 -11.86 -5.95 10.98
C ILE A 56 -10.40 -5.81 11.40
N LEU A 57 -9.67 -6.93 11.43
CA LEU A 57 -8.27 -6.92 11.84
C LEU A 57 -7.38 -6.23 10.82
N GLY A 58 -7.69 -6.35 9.52
CA GLY A 58 -7.01 -5.61 8.44
C GLY A 58 -7.32 -4.11 8.48
N SER A 59 -8.58 -3.74 8.75
CA SER A 59 -8.98 -2.34 8.94
C SER A 59 -8.25 -1.70 10.13
N LEU A 60 -8.06 -2.44 11.23
CA LEU A 60 -7.30 -1.98 12.40
C LEU A 60 -5.81 -1.74 12.07
N THR A 61 -5.16 -2.67 11.37
CA THR A 61 -3.75 -2.50 10.99
C THR A 61 -3.57 -1.33 10.02
N CYS A 62 -4.52 -1.10 9.11
CA CYS A 62 -4.58 0.10 8.26
C CYS A 62 -4.71 1.39 9.09
N ALA A 63 -5.57 1.41 10.11
CA ALA A 63 -5.71 2.57 10.99
C ALA A 63 -4.41 2.90 11.75
N VAL A 64 -3.69 1.87 12.22
CA VAL A 64 -2.38 2.03 12.86
C VAL A 64 -1.34 2.61 11.89
N LEU A 65 -1.32 2.12 10.64
CA LEU A 65 -0.42 2.69 9.62
C LEU A 65 -0.73 4.17 9.33
N CYS A 66 -2.01 4.53 9.25
CA CYS A 66 -2.43 5.93 9.11
C CYS A 66 -1.95 6.78 10.29
N PHE A 67 -2.04 6.27 11.52
CA PHE A 67 -1.54 6.94 12.71
C PHE A 67 -0.02 7.20 12.67
N PHE A 68 0.77 6.25 12.15
CA PHE A 68 2.20 6.48 11.92
C PHE A 68 2.43 7.61 10.91
N GLY A 69 1.65 7.67 9.82
CA GLY A 69 1.71 8.77 8.86
C GLY A 69 1.39 10.14 9.49
N ILE A 70 0.34 10.21 10.30
CA ILE A 70 -0.03 11.43 11.06
C ILE A 70 1.11 11.86 11.98
N THR A 71 1.79 10.90 12.61
CA THR A 71 2.94 11.16 13.49
C THR A 71 4.09 11.83 12.71
N MET A 72 4.40 11.36 11.50
CA MET A 72 5.41 12.00 10.64
C MET A 72 5.01 13.42 10.22
N GLY A 73 3.73 13.63 9.88
CA GLY A 73 3.18 14.95 9.57
C GLY A 73 3.18 15.92 10.77
N ARG A 74 2.95 15.41 11.99
CA ARG A 74 3.08 16.21 13.22
C ARG A 74 4.52 16.64 13.46
N ILE A 75 5.50 15.76 13.25
CA ILE A 75 6.93 16.10 13.36
C ILE A 75 7.30 17.22 12.37
N LEU A 76 6.75 17.20 11.15
CA LEU A 76 6.96 18.27 10.17
C LEU A 76 6.51 19.64 10.71
N ARG A 77 5.36 19.70 11.38
CA ARG A 77 4.79 20.94 11.91
C ARG A 77 5.43 21.42 13.21
N LEU A 78 5.79 20.51 14.11
CA LEU A 78 6.25 20.85 15.46
C LEU A 78 7.72 21.32 15.50
N TYR A 79 8.58 20.78 14.65
CA TYR A 79 10.00 21.12 14.65
C TYR A 79 10.32 22.11 13.53
N SER A 80 11.10 23.15 13.83
CA SER A 80 11.44 24.20 12.85
C SER A 80 12.68 23.84 12.01
N THR A 81 13.67 23.17 12.60
CA THR A 81 14.94 22.92 11.90
C THR A 81 14.91 21.62 11.07
N PRO A 82 15.44 21.63 9.83
CA PRO A 82 15.48 20.43 8.98
C PRO A 82 16.23 19.26 9.62
N LYS A 83 17.33 19.53 10.33
CA LYS A 83 18.13 18.49 10.99
C LYS A 83 17.34 17.75 12.08
N GLN A 84 16.56 18.47 12.89
CA GLN A 84 15.71 17.85 13.92
C GLN A 84 14.59 17.00 13.33
N ARG A 85 14.00 17.43 12.20
CA ARG A 85 12.96 16.67 11.49
C ARG A 85 13.52 15.34 10.95
N ILE A 86 14.60 15.44 10.18
CA ILE A 86 15.23 14.29 9.51
C ILE A 86 15.73 13.28 10.54
N GLY A 87 16.39 13.73 11.61
CA GLY A 87 16.88 12.83 12.66
C GLY A 87 15.76 12.02 13.32
N ARG A 88 14.59 12.63 13.57
CA ARG A 88 13.43 11.93 14.14
C ARG A 88 12.78 10.98 13.16
N TRP A 89 12.58 11.39 11.91
CA TRP A 89 12.03 10.49 10.89
C TRP A 89 12.93 9.30 10.62
N LEU A 90 14.25 9.49 10.58
CA LEU A 90 15.22 8.39 10.47
C LEU A 90 15.13 7.46 11.67
N LEU A 91 15.04 7.99 12.89
CA LEU A 91 14.87 7.17 14.09
C LEU A 91 13.61 6.30 14.00
N TYR A 92 12.46 6.88 13.65
CA TYR A 92 11.23 6.11 13.47
C TYR A 92 11.34 5.07 12.35
N SER A 93 11.93 5.45 11.22
CA SER A 93 12.13 4.53 10.09
C SER A 93 12.99 3.32 10.48
N VAL A 94 14.07 3.54 11.25
CA VAL A 94 14.92 2.47 11.76
C VAL A 94 14.17 1.60 12.77
N ILE A 95 13.42 2.20 13.71
CA ILE A 95 12.61 1.45 14.68
C ILE A 95 11.60 0.55 13.95
N PHE A 96 10.85 1.10 13.00
CA PHE A 96 9.88 0.32 12.20
C PHE A 96 10.56 -0.76 11.35
N GLY A 97 11.72 -0.46 10.75
CA GLY A 97 12.46 -1.41 9.94
C GLY A 97 13.03 -2.57 10.75
N LEU A 98 13.61 -2.29 11.92
CA LEU A 98 14.15 -3.31 12.83
C LEU A 98 13.05 -4.16 13.44
N THR A 99 11.93 -3.57 13.85
CA THR A 99 10.78 -4.32 14.36
C THR A 99 10.14 -5.18 13.28
N ALA A 100 10.00 -4.68 12.05
CA ALA A 100 9.55 -5.48 10.91
C ALA A 100 10.53 -6.63 10.61
N GLY A 101 11.84 -6.36 10.62
CA GLY A 101 12.89 -7.35 10.39
C GLY A 101 12.89 -8.47 11.44
N GLY A 102 12.82 -8.10 12.73
CA GLY A 102 12.75 -9.06 13.83
C GLY A 102 11.49 -9.92 13.83
N LEU A 103 10.36 -9.39 13.32
CA LEU A 103 9.13 -10.17 13.12
C LEU A 103 9.21 -11.13 11.92
N CYS A 104 10.09 -10.86 10.96
CA CYS A 104 10.19 -11.55 9.67
C CYS A 104 11.40 -12.51 9.56
N GLU A 105 12.27 -12.58 10.57
CA GLU A 105 13.43 -13.48 10.57
C GLU A 105 13.01 -14.95 10.35
N ASN A 106 13.87 -15.81 9.80
CA ASN A 106 13.53 -17.19 9.42
C ASN A 106 12.90 -17.99 10.59
N GLY A 107 11.56 -18.10 10.61
CA GLY A 107 10.77 -18.69 11.73
C GLY A 107 10.12 -17.66 12.68
N GLY A 108 10.10 -16.38 12.29
CA GLY A 108 9.54 -15.27 13.04
C GLY A 108 8.01 -15.36 13.18
N PHE A 109 7.49 -14.73 14.25
CA PHE A 109 6.10 -14.86 14.68
C PHE A 109 5.06 -14.49 13.62
N ILE A 110 5.36 -13.52 12.74
CA ILE A 110 4.39 -12.99 11.75
C ILE A 110 5.10 -12.71 10.43
N PRO A 111 4.97 -13.58 9.40
CA PRO A 111 5.54 -13.33 8.08
C PRO A 111 4.91 -12.11 7.41
N VAL A 112 5.66 -11.48 6.51
CA VAL A 112 5.19 -10.34 5.72
C VAL A 112 4.12 -10.83 4.74
N ASN A 113 2.86 -10.44 4.97
CA ASN A 113 1.73 -10.81 4.13
C ASN A 113 0.95 -9.56 3.71
N LYS A 114 1.01 -9.27 2.41
CA LYS A 114 0.34 -8.13 1.79
C LYS A 114 -1.19 -8.26 1.80
N ASN A 115 -1.73 -9.45 1.56
CA ASN A 115 -3.17 -9.64 1.40
C ASN A 115 -3.94 -9.49 2.72
N LEU A 116 -3.28 -9.79 3.85
CA LEU A 116 -3.86 -9.68 5.19
C LEU A 116 -3.50 -8.37 5.90
N TRP A 117 -2.73 -7.48 5.26
CA TRP A 117 -2.17 -6.30 5.91
C TRP A 117 -1.50 -6.64 7.25
N SER A 118 -0.60 -7.64 7.23
CA SER A 118 0.02 -8.15 8.46
C SER A 118 0.84 -7.06 9.19
N ILE A 119 1.04 -7.23 10.49
CA ILE A 119 1.78 -6.25 11.32
C ILE A 119 3.22 -6.05 10.80
N SER A 120 3.90 -7.12 10.40
CA SER A 120 5.23 -7.01 9.79
C SER A 120 5.20 -6.29 8.43
N PHE A 121 4.14 -6.47 7.64
CA PHE A 121 3.94 -5.74 6.38
C PHE A 121 3.71 -4.24 6.60
N ILE A 122 2.82 -3.84 7.52
CA ILE A 122 2.56 -2.41 7.77
C ILE A 122 3.79 -1.70 8.34
N LEU A 123 4.60 -2.36 9.18
CA LEU A 123 5.82 -1.79 9.73
C LEU A 123 6.89 -1.60 8.65
N CYS A 124 7.02 -2.56 7.74
CA CYS A 124 7.87 -2.43 6.55
C CYS A 124 7.42 -1.26 5.67
N GLN A 125 6.12 -1.11 5.45
CA GLN A 125 5.54 0.00 4.68
C GLN A 125 5.73 1.35 5.39
N ALA A 126 5.57 1.41 6.72
CA ALA A 126 5.82 2.62 7.50
C ALA A 126 7.30 3.03 7.43
N SER A 127 8.22 2.07 7.53
CA SER A 127 9.66 2.32 7.43
C SER A 127 10.05 2.86 6.06
N THR A 128 9.70 2.14 4.99
CA THR A 128 10.03 2.50 3.60
C THR A 128 9.32 3.79 3.17
N GLY A 129 8.05 3.97 3.54
CA GLY A 129 7.30 5.19 3.31
C GLY A 129 7.93 6.42 3.99
N THR A 130 8.45 6.26 5.21
CA THR A 130 9.17 7.34 5.92
C THR A 130 10.48 7.70 5.21
N ILE A 131 11.21 6.72 4.67
CA ILE A 131 12.44 6.97 3.88
C ILE A 131 12.11 7.77 2.63
N VAL A 132 11.11 7.34 1.86
CA VAL A 132 10.66 8.03 0.66
C VAL A 132 10.19 9.46 0.99
N PHE A 133 9.49 9.63 2.11
CA PHE A 133 9.10 10.95 2.60
C PHE A 133 10.30 11.86 2.92
N ILE A 134 11.33 11.35 3.60
CA ILE A 134 12.58 12.08 3.85
C ILE A 134 13.24 12.50 2.53
N LEU A 135 13.28 11.61 1.53
CA LEU A 135 13.86 11.89 0.22
C LEU A 135 13.13 13.04 -0.48
N PHE A 136 11.79 13.00 -0.53
CA PHE A 136 11.01 14.09 -1.13
C PHE A 136 11.14 15.40 -0.36
N TYR A 137 11.14 15.36 0.98
CA TYR A 137 11.37 16.53 1.82
C TYR A 137 12.73 17.18 1.51
N LEU A 138 13.80 16.38 1.36
CA LEU A 138 15.12 16.89 1.02
C LEU A 138 15.14 17.53 -0.38
N ILE A 139 14.55 16.89 -1.37
CA ILE A 139 14.55 17.36 -2.76
C ILE A 139 13.74 18.66 -2.91
N ILE A 140 12.54 18.70 -2.30
CA ILE A 140 11.56 19.77 -2.48
C ILE A 140 11.82 20.92 -1.50
N ASP A 141 11.89 20.66 -0.20
CA ASP A 141 11.93 21.71 0.81
C ASP A 141 13.35 22.21 1.13
N VAL A 142 14.34 21.30 1.16
CA VAL A 142 15.72 21.65 1.54
C VAL A 142 16.53 22.11 0.33
N PHE A 143 16.61 21.29 -0.72
CA PHE A 143 17.40 21.58 -1.91
C PHE A 143 16.65 22.44 -2.92
N LYS A 144 15.31 22.53 -2.84
CA LYS A 144 14.47 23.31 -3.76
C LYS A 144 14.78 23.02 -5.23
N ARG A 145 15.12 21.77 -5.54
CA ARG A 145 15.45 21.33 -6.91
C ARG A 145 14.22 20.98 -7.73
N TRP A 146 13.08 20.78 -7.07
CA TRP A 146 11.85 20.34 -7.71
C TRP A 146 10.62 20.83 -6.96
N ASP A 147 9.60 21.25 -7.70
CA ASP A 147 8.33 21.78 -7.15
C ASP A 147 7.31 20.68 -6.80
N GLY A 148 7.67 19.39 -6.93
CA GLY A 148 6.76 18.26 -6.64
C GLY A 148 5.72 17.95 -7.73
N LYS A 149 5.85 18.55 -8.93
CA LYS A 149 5.01 18.25 -10.10
C LYS A 149 5.61 17.09 -10.92
N PRO A 150 4.85 16.06 -11.33
CA PRO A 150 3.39 16.03 -11.45
C PRO A 150 2.62 15.43 -10.26
N PHE A 151 3.31 14.94 -9.23
CA PHE A 151 2.66 14.29 -8.08
C PHE A 151 1.66 15.18 -7.37
N HIS A 152 1.93 16.49 -7.30
CA HIS A 152 0.98 17.46 -6.78
C HIS A 152 -0.35 17.50 -7.56
N TRP A 153 -0.30 17.43 -8.90
CA TRP A 153 -1.50 17.46 -9.74
C TRP A 153 -2.37 16.22 -9.54
N LEU A 154 -1.72 15.06 -9.50
CA LEU A 154 -2.36 13.76 -9.25
C LEU A 154 -2.94 13.70 -7.82
N GLY A 155 -2.21 14.22 -6.83
CA GLY A 155 -2.62 14.21 -5.43
C GLY A 155 -3.87 15.06 -5.15
N MET A 156 -3.97 16.25 -5.77
CA MET A 156 -5.14 17.13 -5.58
C MET A 156 -6.43 16.62 -6.24
N ASN A 157 -6.34 15.70 -7.20
CA ASN A 157 -7.48 15.15 -7.94
C ASN A 157 -7.53 13.61 -7.86
N SER A 158 -7.02 13.05 -6.76
CA SER A 158 -6.81 11.60 -6.61
C SER A 158 -8.10 10.78 -6.73
N ILE A 159 -9.22 11.27 -6.18
CA ILE A 159 -10.51 10.57 -6.25
C ILE A 159 -11.03 10.44 -7.68
N ILE A 160 -10.92 11.50 -8.49
CA ILE A 160 -11.37 11.50 -9.88
C ILE A 160 -10.50 10.59 -10.72
N VAL A 161 -9.18 10.66 -10.52
CA VAL A 161 -8.24 9.78 -11.22
C VAL A 161 -8.52 8.32 -10.88
N TYR A 162 -8.79 8.03 -9.60
CA TYR A 162 -9.15 6.68 -9.15
C TYR A 162 -10.47 6.19 -9.77
N CYS A 163 -11.59 6.87 -9.51
CA CYS A 163 -12.90 6.48 -10.04
C CYS A 163 -12.90 6.45 -11.58
N GLY A 164 -12.23 7.40 -12.21
CA GLY A 164 -12.04 7.44 -13.66
C GLY A 164 -11.27 6.23 -14.17
N SER A 165 -10.22 5.80 -13.47
CA SER A 165 -9.43 4.62 -13.85
C SER A 165 -10.20 3.31 -13.73
N GLU A 166 -11.12 3.19 -12.78
CA GLU A 166 -12.01 2.02 -12.67
C GLU A 166 -13.04 1.99 -13.81
N ILE A 167 -13.68 3.13 -14.11
CA ILE A 167 -14.70 3.23 -15.16
C ILE A 167 -14.07 3.07 -16.56
N LEU A 168 -12.92 3.68 -16.80
CA LEU A 168 -12.26 3.71 -18.11
C LEU A 168 -11.09 2.73 -18.23
N GLY A 169 -10.90 1.84 -17.25
CA GLY A 169 -9.76 0.91 -17.14
C GLY A 169 -9.69 -0.16 -18.23
N SER A 170 -10.66 -0.21 -19.15
CA SER A 170 -10.66 -1.06 -20.34
C SER A 170 -10.81 -0.29 -21.65
N SER A 171 -10.90 1.04 -21.58
CA SER A 171 -11.13 1.92 -22.71
C SER A 171 -9.82 2.51 -23.24
N PHE A 172 -9.67 2.52 -24.57
CA PHE A 172 -8.61 3.28 -25.22
C PHE A 172 -8.84 4.79 -25.00
N PRO A 173 -7.82 5.61 -24.66
CA PRO A 173 -6.38 5.33 -24.62
C PRO A 173 -5.82 4.91 -23.25
N PHE A 174 -6.66 4.75 -22.21
CA PHE A 174 -6.23 4.49 -20.84
C PHE A 174 -5.74 3.05 -20.64
N ALA A 175 -6.38 2.09 -21.29
CA ALA A 175 -5.95 0.71 -21.35
C ALA A 175 -6.52 0.05 -22.61
N TRP A 176 -5.77 -0.88 -23.21
CA TRP A 176 -6.31 -1.73 -24.27
C TRP A 176 -5.77 -3.14 -24.14
N LYS A 177 -6.67 -4.11 -24.26
CA LYS A 177 -6.30 -5.53 -24.29
C LYS A 177 -5.91 -5.89 -25.73
N SER A 178 -4.62 -6.15 -25.95
CA SER A 178 -4.17 -6.74 -27.21
C SER A 178 -4.21 -8.26 -27.11
N GLY A 179 -4.75 -8.95 -28.13
CA GLY A 179 -4.87 -10.42 -28.15
C GLY A 179 -3.54 -11.20 -28.13
N ILE A 180 -2.39 -10.50 -28.26
CA ILE A 180 -1.04 -11.07 -28.11
C ILE A 180 -0.27 -10.17 -27.13
N THR A 181 -0.12 -10.64 -25.90
CA THR A 181 0.50 -9.88 -24.80
C THR A 181 2.00 -10.12 -24.72
N THR A 182 2.80 -9.34 -25.47
CA THR A 182 4.23 -9.23 -25.17
C THR A 182 4.46 -8.28 -24.00
N HIS A 183 5.49 -8.51 -23.18
CA HIS A 183 5.82 -7.62 -22.04
C HIS A 183 6.00 -6.16 -22.48
N ALA A 184 6.58 -5.94 -23.66
CA ALA A 184 6.75 -4.59 -24.22
C ALA A 184 5.41 -3.90 -24.52
N LYS A 185 4.43 -4.63 -25.08
CA LYS A 185 3.08 -4.08 -25.34
C LYS A 185 2.36 -3.76 -24.04
N LEU A 186 2.42 -4.66 -23.05
CA LEU A 186 1.84 -4.42 -21.73
C LEU A 186 2.48 -3.19 -21.05
N LEU A 187 3.81 -3.08 -21.09
CA LEU A 187 4.52 -1.91 -20.56
C LEU A 187 4.08 -0.63 -21.28
N SER A 188 4.03 -0.65 -22.61
CA SER A 188 3.61 0.52 -23.39
C SER A 188 2.18 0.97 -23.08
N SER A 189 1.26 0.02 -22.89
CA SER A 189 -0.12 0.33 -22.51
C SER A 189 -0.20 0.98 -21.15
N ASN A 190 0.54 0.48 -20.16
CA ASN A 190 0.55 1.05 -18.82
C ASN A 190 1.23 2.43 -18.80
N VAL A 191 2.33 2.61 -19.54
CA VAL A 191 3.01 3.91 -19.63
C VAL A 191 2.10 4.95 -20.28
N ILE A 192 1.43 4.61 -21.38
CA ILE A 192 0.49 5.51 -22.06
C ILE A 192 -0.70 5.82 -21.14
N GLY A 193 -1.26 4.82 -20.46
CA GLY A 193 -2.32 5.02 -19.47
C GLY A 193 -1.91 5.99 -18.36
N CYS A 194 -0.72 5.81 -17.77
CA CYS A 194 -0.19 6.71 -16.74
C CYS A 194 0.02 8.15 -17.26
N LEU A 195 0.53 8.31 -18.48
CA LEU A 195 0.69 9.62 -19.11
C LEU A 195 -0.66 10.30 -19.36
N MET A 196 -1.65 9.55 -19.83
CA MET A 196 -3.02 10.06 -20.04
C MET A 196 -3.67 10.50 -18.74
N TRP A 197 -3.57 9.71 -17.66
CA TRP A 197 -4.08 10.11 -16.35
C TRP A 197 -3.35 11.31 -15.75
N THR A 198 -2.03 11.41 -15.97
CA THR A 198 -1.26 12.59 -15.58
C THR A 198 -1.72 13.83 -16.35
N TRP A 199 -2.01 13.69 -17.64
CA TRP A 199 -2.54 14.76 -18.46
C TRP A 199 -3.95 15.18 -18.01
N VAL A 200 -4.84 14.23 -17.73
CA VAL A 200 -6.17 14.51 -17.15
C VAL A 200 -6.03 15.29 -15.85
N ALA A 201 -5.20 14.82 -14.91
CA ALA A 201 -4.97 15.52 -13.65
C ALA A 201 -4.39 16.93 -13.85
N TYR A 202 -3.48 17.11 -14.82
CA TYR A 202 -2.98 18.43 -15.21
C TYR A 202 -4.08 19.35 -15.74
N THR A 203 -4.98 18.86 -16.60
CA THR A 203 -6.11 19.66 -17.13
C THR A 203 -7.11 20.05 -16.05
N LEU A 204 -7.36 19.18 -15.08
CA LEU A 204 -8.22 19.49 -13.94
C LEU A 204 -7.57 20.54 -13.04
N TYR A 205 -6.28 20.37 -12.76
CA TYR A 205 -5.50 21.33 -11.99
C TYR A 205 -5.43 22.71 -12.66
N SER A 206 -5.19 22.78 -13.97
CA SER A 206 -5.12 24.06 -14.70
C SER A 206 -6.47 24.79 -14.75
N LYS A 207 -7.58 24.04 -14.74
CA LYS A 207 -8.95 24.59 -14.62
C LYS A 207 -9.37 24.89 -13.18
N LYS A 208 -8.52 24.64 -12.17
CA LYS A 208 -8.82 24.80 -10.73
C LYS A 208 -10.06 24.03 -10.27
N ILE A 209 -10.35 22.90 -10.90
CA ILE A 209 -11.45 22.03 -10.49
C ILE A 209 -10.87 21.03 -9.50
N PHE A 210 -11.36 21.07 -8.26
CA PHE A 210 -10.95 20.16 -7.18
C PHE A 210 -12.21 19.57 -6.55
N PHE A 211 -12.33 18.24 -6.60
CA PHE A 211 -13.45 17.54 -6.00
C PHE A 211 -13.04 17.04 -4.61
N ASN A 212 -13.76 17.51 -3.60
CA ASN A 212 -13.69 16.99 -2.23
C ASN A 212 -14.98 16.24 -1.96
N LEU A 213 -14.88 15.06 -1.33
CA LEU A 213 -16.03 14.31 -0.83
C LEU A 213 -16.48 14.84 0.53
#